data_AF-A0A2W6T4H7-F1
#
_entry.id   AF-A0A2W6T4H7-F1
#
_cell.length_a   1.000
_cell.length_b   1.000
_cell.length_c   1.000
_cell.angle_alpha   90.00
_cell.angle_beta   90.00
_cell.angle_gamma   90.00
#
_symmetry.space_group_name_H-M   'P 1'
#
loop_
_entity.id
_entity.type
_entity.pdbx_description
1 polymer ?
#
loop_
_entity_poly.entity_id
_entity_poly.type
_entity_poly.pdbx_seq_one_letter_code
_entity_poly.pdbx_strand_id
1 'polypeptide(L)'
;MQRTGTSMNLDGIWGGNMFAGGSGAILPNQIISKHNFRYVPNMTGPDIVAKLRKYLDQLGYKDVEINLVGDVPWAIRNQNNDLARSNAYTQEIFTKPLTPGGAGAYWPAYLFSGKETNIDLPISSARGGTGGNAHAANEWYVIEGAGKQFGMATAEKVVATALYNYAGLNGPIPVKEEKAAGADGGS
;
A
#
# COMPACT_ATOMS: atom_id res chain seq x y z
N MET A 1 10.45 -6.50 10.01
CA MET A 1 9.34 -7.27 9.43
C MET A 1 8.16 -6.35 9.18
N GLN A 2 7.73 -6.21 7.94
CA GLN A 2 6.48 -5.53 7.61
C GLN A 2 5.33 -6.41 8.10
N ARG A 3 4.39 -5.89 8.89
CA ARG A 3 3.24 -6.68 9.34
C ARG A 3 2.33 -6.93 8.15
N THR A 4 2.36 -8.13 7.57
CA THR A 4 1.39 -8.58 6.58
C THR A 4 0.21 -9.19 7.31
N GLY A 5 -1.00 -8.71 7.01
CA GLY A 5 -2.23 -9.24 7.58
C GLY A 5 -3.38 -9.08 6.61
N THR A 6 -4.39 -9.91 6.75
CA THR A 6 -5.65 -9.76 6.04
C THR A 6 -6.56 -8.79 6.79
N SER A 7 -7.34 -7.99 6.08
CA SER A 7 -8.39 -7.17 6.69
C SER A 7 -9.64 -7.14 5.83
N MET A 8 -10.78 -6.89 6.45
CA MET A 8 -12.05 -6.62 5.78
C MET A 8 -12.61 -5.35 6.42
N ASN A 9 -12.88 -4.34 5.60
CA ASN A 9 -13.45 -3.08 6.03
C ASN A 9 -14.80 -2.86 5.34
N LEU A 10 -15.80 -2.37 6.08
CA LEU A 10 -17.02 -1.80 5.52
C LEU A 10 -16.77 -0.31 5.25
N ASP A 11 -16.65 0.05 3.98
CA ASP A 11 -16.33 1.42 3.54
C ASP A 11 -17.55 2.33 3.54
N GLY A 12 -18.74 1.74 3.46
CA GLY A 12 -19.99 2.48 3.54
C GLY A 12 -21.19 1.68 3.06
N ILE A 13 -22.36 2.26 3.28
CA ILE A 13 -23.65 1.72 2.84
C ILE A 13 -24.37 2.84 2.07
N TRP A 14 -25.00 2.48 0.96
CA TRP A 14 -25.86 3.33 0.17
C TRP A 14 -27.26 2.71 0.09
N GLY A 15 -28.26 3.43 0.60
CA GLY A 15 -29.65 2.97 0.64
C GLY A 15 -30.39 3.59 1.84
N GLY A 16 -31.72 3.65 1.76
CA GLY A 16 -32.54 4.23 2.82
C GLY A 16 -32.40 5.75 2.96
N ASN A 17 -32.66 6.27 4.16
CA ASN A 17 -32.50 7.69 4.47
C ASN A 17 -31.03 8.02 4.75
N MET A 18 -30.42 8.82 3.88
CA MET A 18 -29.00 9.20 3.97
C MET A 18 -28.76 10.55 4.67
N PHE A 19 -29.80 11.19 5.19
CA PHE A 19 -29.66 12.45 5.95
C PHE A 19 -29.19 12.16 7.37
N ALA A 20 -28.09 12.81 7.77
CA ALA A 20 -27.58 12.73 9.14
C ALA A 20 -28.66 13.20 10.14
N GLY A 21 -29.06 12.32 11.07
CA GLY A 21 -30.12 12.59 12.04
C GLY A 21 -31.54 12.63 11.46
N GLY A 22 -31.73 12.29 10.19
CA GLY A 22 -33.05 12.21 9.57
C GLY A 22 -33.81 10.96 10.02
N SER A 23 -35.01 11.12 10.55
CA SER A 23 -35.95 10.02 10.77
C SER A 23 -36.90 9.91 9.58
N GLY A 24 -37.27 8.68 9.21
CA GLY A 24 -38.25 8.42 8.15
C GLY A 24 -38.67 6.96 8.14
N ALA A 25 -39.97 6.70 8.07
CA ALA A 25 -40.51 5.35 7.93
C ALA A 25 -40.46 4.91 6.46
N ILE A 26 -39.24 4.65 5.97
CA ILE A 26 -38.99 4.26 4.58
C ILE A 26 -38.46 2.83 4.56
N LEU A 27 -39.04 1.99 3.69
CA LEU A 27 -38.51 0.67 3.38
C LEU A 27 -37.71 0.77 2.07
N PRO A 28 -36.38 0.83 2.10
CA PRO A 28 -35.58 0.89 0.87
C PRO A 28 -35.76 -0.39 0.05
N ASN A 29 -35.93 -0.23 -1.25
CA ASN A 29 -36.02 -1.35 -2.20
C ASN A 29 -34.66 -1.96 -2.55
N GLN A 30 -33.56 -1.26 -2.25
CA GLN A 30 -32.19 -1.73 -2.46
C GLN A 30 -31.25 -1.14 -1.40
N ILE A 31 -30.29 -1.94 -0.95
CA ILE A 31 -29.17 -1.52 -0.11
C ILE A 31 -27.88 -2.03 -0.76
N ILE A 32 -26.90 -1.15 -0.91
CA ILE A 32 -25.56 -1.48 -1.43
C ILE A 32 -24.56 -1.24 -0.31
N SER A 33 -23.85 -2.28 0.11
CA SER A 33 -22.70 -2.13 1.02
C SER A 33 -21.39 -2.27 0.26
N LYS A 34 -20.43 -1.40 0.55
CA LYS A 34 -19.11 -1.38 -0.07
C LYS A 34 -18.10 -1.93 0.93
N HIS A 35 -17.32 -2.90 0.50
CA HIS A 35 -16.31 -3.55 1.33
C HIS A 35 -14.99 -3.60 0.60
N ASN A 36 -13.89 -3.36 1.31
CA ASN A 36 -12.56 -3.68 0.81
C ASN A 36 -11.94 -4.83 1.61
N PHE A 37 -11.25 -5.70 0.87
CA PHE A 37 -10.52 -6.82 1.42
C PHE A 37 -9.04 -6.59 1.14
N ARG A 38 -8.23 -6.58 2.20
CA ARG A 38 -6.77 -6.68 2.09
C ARG A 38 -6.39 -8.13 2.25
N TYR A 39 -5.65 -8.63 1.27
CA TYR A 39 -5.18 -10.01 1.25
C TYR A 39 -3.66 -10.09 1.08
N VAL A 40 -3.10 -11.24 1.40
CA VAL A 40 -1.66 -11.50 1.49
C VAL A 40 -1.20 -12.40 0.32
N PRO A 41 0.11 -12.69 0.15
CA PRO A 41 0.57 -13.62 -0.87
C PRO A 41 -0.20 -14.96 -0.87
N ASN A 42 -0.35 -15.55 -2.05
CA ASN A 42 -1.09 -16.81 -2.30
C ASN A 42 -2.62 -16.73 -2.14
N MET A 43 -3.19 -15.52 -2.04
CA MET A 43 -4.62 -15.27 -2.16
C MET A 43 -4.92 -14.49 -3.44
N THR A 44 -6.14 -14.62 -3.99
CA THR A 44 -6.60 -13.85 -5.14
C THR A 44 -7.97 -13.23 -4.87
N GLY A 45 -8.24 -12.06 -5.45
CA GLY A 45 -9.56 -11.42 -5.36
C GLY A 45 -10.70 -12.32 -5.84
N PRO A 46 -10.59 -12.97 -7.03
CA PRO A 46 -11.63 -13.88 -7.53
C PRO A 46 -11.93 -15.06 -6.59
N ASP A 47 -10.92 -15.67 -5.96
CA ASP A 47 -11.12 -16.76 -5.01
C ASP A 47 -11.84 -16.28 -3.73
N ILE A 48 -11.50 -15.09 -3.24
CA ILE A 48 -12.20 -14.46 -2.11
C ILE A 48 -13.67 -14.19 -2.46
N VAL A 49 -13.96 -13.65 -3.65
CA VAL A 49 -15.32 -13.39 -4.12
C VAL A 49 -16.12 -14.69 -4.26
N ALA A 50 -15.51 -15.75 -4.78
CA ALA A 50 -16.14 -17.06 -4.88
C ALA A 50 -16.48 -17.64 -3.50
N LYS A 51 -15.56 -17.52 -2.53
CA LYS A 51 -15.80 -17.92 -1.13
C LYS A 51 -16.90 -17.10 -0.46
N LEU A 52 -16.93 -15.79 -0.68
CA LEU A 52 -18.00 -14.91 -0.18
C LEU A 52 -19.36 -15.33 -0.74
N ARG A 53 -19.44 -15.57 -2.05
CA ARG A 53 -20.68 -16.04 -2.69
C ARG A 53 -21.17 -17.36 -2.09
N LYS A 54 -20.25 -18.34 -1.95
CA LYS A 54 -20.57 -19.63 -1.33
C LYS A 54 -21.10 -19.47 0.10
N TYR A 55 -20.49 -18.59 0.89
CA TYR A 55 -20.91 -18.35 2.26
C TYR A 55 -22.30 -17.71 2.36
N LEU A 56 -22.58 -16.69 1.55
CA LEU A 56 -23.92 -16.07 1.48
C LEU A 56 -24.99 -17.07 1.04
N ASP A 57 -24.65 -17.95 0.10
CA ASP A 57 -25.54 -19.01 -0.36
C ASP A 57 -25.88 -20.04 0.72
N GLN A 58 -24.93 -20.39 1.58
CA GLN A 58 -25.15 -21.28 2.74
C GLN A 58 -26.13 -20.66 3.75
N LEU A 59 -26.18 -19.33 3.83
CA LEU A 59 -27.11 -18.60 4.68
C LEU A 59 -28.47 -18.32 4.00
N GLY A 60 -28.64 -18.70 2.74
CA GLY A 60 -29.89 -18.52 1.99
C GLY A 60 -30.04 -17.15 1.30
N TYR A 61 -29.01 -16.30 1.30
CA TYR A 61 -29.04 -14.96 0.69
C TYR A 61 -28.84 -14.98 -0.83
N LYS A 62 -29.82 -15.55 -1.55
CA LYS A 62 -29.80 -15.69 -3.02
C LYS A 62 -30.09 -14.40 -3.77
N ASP A 63 -30.70 -13.43 -3.09
CA ASP A 63 -31.06 -12.09 -3.56
C ASP A 63 -29.88 -11.10 -3.51
N VAL A 64 -28.85 -11.39 -2.73
CA VAL A 64 -27.66 -10.53 -2.63
C VAL A 64 -26.80 -10.68 -3.88
N GLU A 65 -26.59 -9.60 -4.62
CA GLU A 65 -25.65 -9.55 -5.73
C GLU A 65 -24.24 -9.14 -5.25
N ILE A 66 -23.20 -9.67 -5.89
CA ILE A 66 -21.81 -9.26 -5.63
C ILE A 66 -21.25 -8.62 -6.90
N ASN A 67 -20.85 -7.36 -6.79
CA ASN A 67 -20.15 -6.65 -7.86
C ASN A 67 -18.69 -6.42 -7.47
N LEU A 68 -17.76 -7.06 -8.19
CA LEU A 68 -16.32 -6.82 -8.01
C LEU A 68 -15.94 -5.52 -8.73
N VAL A 69 -15.83 -4.43 -7.98
CA VAL A 69 -15.49 -3.10 -8.53
C VAL A 69 -14.04 -3.02 -9.02
N GLY A 70 -13.12 -3.71 -8.34
CA GLY A 70 -11.73 -3.75 -8.74
C GLY A 70 -10.94 -4.77 -7.92
N ASP A 71 -9.92 -5.34 -8.54
CA ASP A 71 -8.94 -6.20 -7.88
C ASP A 71 -7.54 -5.65 -8.14
N VAL A 72 -6.68 -5.74 -7.12
CA VAL A 72 -5.27 -5.31 -7.19
C VAL A 72 -4.43 -6.45 -6.63
N PRO A 73 -3.97 -7.35 -7.52
CA PRO A 73 -3.11 -8.45 -7.13
C PRO A 73 -1.91 -7.98 -6.32
N TRP A 74 -1.50 -8.81 -5.38
CA TRP A 74 -0.31 -8.55 -4.60
C TRP A 74 0.95 -8.69 -5.46
N ALA A 75 1.96 -7.86 -5.21
CA ALA A 75 3.24 -7.91 -5.92
C ALA A 75 4.42 -7.74 -4.96
N ILE A 76 5.39 -8.65 -5.04
CA ILE A 76 6.72 -8.53 -4.42
C ILE A 76 7.75 -8.62 -5.53
N ARG A 77 8.77 -7.75 -5.45
CA ARG A 77 9.90 -7.74 -6.37
C ARG A 77 11.20 -7.93 -5.61
N ASN A 78 12.17 -8.52 -6.30
CA ASN A 78 13.53 -8.68 -5.79
C ASN A 78 14.09 -7.30 -5.42
N GLN A 79 14.54 -7.12 -4.18
CA GLN A 79 15.16 -5.89 -3.68
C GLN A 79 16.69 -5.88 -3.87
N ASN A 80 17.30 -6.97 -4.36
CA ASN A 80 18.70 -7.00 -4.75
C ASN A 80 18.88 -6.50 -6.19
N ASN A 81 18.65 -5.21 -6.40
CA ASN A 81 18.88 -4.52 -7.66
C ASN A 81 19.53 -3.14 -7.40
N ASP A 82 20.06 -2.54 -8.46
CA ASP A 82 20.71 -1.24 -8.46
C ASP A 82 19.80 -0.10 -7.95
N LEU A 83 18.53 -0.08 -8.35
CA LEU A 83 17.55 0.90 -7.89
C LEU A 83 17.31 0.80 -6.38
N ALA A 84 17.12 -0.40 -5.85
CA ALA A 84 16.90 -0.64 -4.44
C ALA A 84 18.15 -0.32 -3.59
N ARG A 85 19.35 -0.63 -4.10
CA ARG A 85 20.61 -0.20 -3.47
C ARG A 85 20.75 1.33 -3.45
N SER A 86 20.42 2.00 -4.56
CA SER A 86 20.41 3.46 -4.64
C SER A 86 19.45 4.09 -3.64
N ASN A 87 18.23 3.59 -3.56
CA ASN A 87 17.23 4.09 -2.62
C ASN A 87 17.64 3.85 -1.16
N ALA A 88 18.16 2.67 -0.83
CA ALA A 88 18.67 2.38 0.51
C ALA A 88 19.81 3.31 0.91
N TYR A 89 20.81 3.50 0.03
CA TYR A 89 21.93 4.40 0.28
C TYR A 89 21.47 5.86 0.43
N THR A 90 20.49 6.30 -0.36
CA THR A 90 19.88 7.62 -0.22
C THR A 90 19.26 7.81 1.16
N GLN A 91 18.50 6.83 1.67
CA GLN A 91 17.92 6.94 3.01
C GLN A 91 18.98 7.02 4.13
N GLU A 92 20.15 6.41 3.92
CA GLU A 92 21.28 6.50 4.86
C GLU A 92 21.88 7.89 4.90
N ILE A 93 22.04 8.55 3.74
CA ILE A 93 22.53 9.93 3.65
C ILE A 93 21.66 10.87 4.48
N PHE A 94 20.33 10.69 4.43
CA PHE A 94 19.40 11.54 5.15
C PHE A 94 19.09 11.05 6.59
N THR A 95 19.73 9.98 7.09
CA THR A 95 19.69 9.54 8.52
C THR A 95 18.30 9.40 9.16
N LYS A 96 17.36 8.74 8.47
CA LYS A 96 16.17 8.21 9.14
C LYS A 96 15.91 6.78 8.65
N PRO A 97 15.93 5.77 9.53
CA PRO A 97 15.40 4.47 9.15
C PRO A 97 13.94 4.69 8.75
N LEU A 98 13.58 4.27 7.53
CA LEU A 98 12.18 4.09 7.17
C LEU A 98 11.61 3.17 8.24
N THR A 99 10.66 3.66 9.04
CA THR A 99 9.72 2.76 9.67
C THR A 99 9.16 1.91 8.53
N PRO A 100 9.26 0.56 8.58
CA PRO A 100 8.68 -0.27 7.54
C PRO A 100 7.24 0.17 7.38
N GLY A 101 6.91 0.72 6.21
CA GLY A 101 5.59 1.27 5.96
C GLY A 101 4.57 0.19 6.32
N GLY A 102 3.62 0.53 7.19
CA GLY A 102 2.46 -0.33 7.45
C GLY A 102 1.79 -0.73 6.14
N ALA A 103 0.97 -1.78 6.19
CA ALA A 103 0.18 -2.30 5.07
C ALA A 103 -0.18 -1.18 4.09
N GLY A 104 0.46 -1.22 2.91
CA GLY A 104 0.54 -0.07 2.03
C GLY A 104 -0.85 0.42 1.61
N ALA A 105 -0.95 1.72 1.37
CA ALA A 105 -2.04 2.29 0.60
C ALA A 105 -2.21 1.53 -0.73
N TYR A 106 -3.40 1.65 -1.32
CA TYR A 106 -3.69 1.13 -2.66
C TYR A 106 -2.62 1.64 -3.66
N TRP A 107 -1.75 0.74 -4.14
CA TRP A 107 -0.71 1.02 -5.15
C TRP A 107 -0.64 -0.17 -6.13
N PRO A 108 -0.89 0.02 -7.43
CA PRO A 108 -1.01 -1.06 -8.41
C PRO A 108 0.35 -1.60 -8.88
N ALA A 109 1.20 -2.03 -7.93
CA ALA A 109 2.55 -2.56 -8.20
C ALA A 109 2.54 -3.80 -9.12
N TYR A 110 1.45 -4.56 -9.14
CA TYR A 110 1.31 -5.75 -9.98
C TYR A 110 1.49 -5.45 -11.47
N LEU A 111 1.16 -4.24 -11.92
CA LEU A 111 1.32 -3.81 -13.30
C LEU A 111 2.78 -3.79 -13.75
N PHE A 112 3.73 -3.64 -12.83
CA PHE A 112 5.18 -3.60 -13.11
C PHE A 112 5.88 -4.92 -12.80
N SER A 113 5.13 -5.96 -12.48
CA SER A 113 5.67 -7.22 -11.98
C SER A 113 6.06 -8.22 -13.08
N GLY A 114 5.77 -7.91 -14.35
CA GLY A 114 5.92 -8.84 -15.47
C GLY A 114 4.92 -10.01 -15.49
N LYS A 115 3.99 -10.08 -14.51
CA LYS A 115 2.99 -11.17 -14.41
C LYS A 115 1.68 -10.83 -15.13
N GLU A 116 1.11 -9.67 -14.80
CA GLU A 116 -0.18 -9.22 -15.36
C GLU A 116 0.01 -8.37 -16.63
N THR A 117 1.22 -7.87 -16.86
CA THR A 117 1.59 -7.10 -18.06
C THR A 117 2.98 -7.52 -18.54
N ASN A 118 3.39 -7.04 -19.72
CA ASN A 118 4.75 -7.19 -20.25
C ASN A 118 5.75 -6.18 -19.65
N ILE A 119 5.36 -5.37 -18.67
CA ILE A 119 6.23 -4.42 -17.99
C ILE A 119 6.85 -5.11 -16.78
N ASP A 120 8.16 -5.35 -16.87
CA ASP A 120 8.95 -6.00 -15.82
C ASP A 120 10.02 -5.06 -15.29
N LEU A 121 9.66 -4.24 -14.29
CA LEU A 121 10.53 -3.21 -13.72
C LEU A 121 10.80 -3.44 -12.23
N PRO A 122 12.00 -3.08 -11.73
CA PRO A 122 12.24 -3.07 -10.30
C PRO A 122 11.33 -2.06 -9.60
N ILE A 123 10.84 -2.41 -8.41
CA ILE A 123 9.99 -1.52 -7.59
C ILE A 123 10.71 -1.25 -6.29
N SER A 124 11.05 0.01 -6.06
CA SER A 124 11.65 0.51 -4.82
C SER A 124 11.35 2.00 -4.68
N SER A 125 11.38 2.53 -3.46
CA SER A 125 11.16 3.96 -3.20
C SER A 125 12.13 4.49 -2.15
N ALA A 126 12.75 5.64 -2.42
CA ALA A 126 13.26 6.54 -1.40
C ALA A 126 12.18 7.59 -1.09
N ARG A 127 12.02 7.93 0.19
CA ARG A 127 10.95 8.85 0.64
C ARG A 127 11.52 9.85 1.62
N GLY A 128 11.21 11.12 1.39
CA GLY A 128 11.52 12.23 2.29
C GLY A 128 10.27 13.07 2.56
N GLY A 129 10.43 14.08 3.41
CA GLY A 129 9.32 14.91 3.86
C GLY A 129 8.48 14.25 4.96
N THR A 130 7.50 14.97 5.46
CA THR A 130 6.60 14.46 6.49
C THR A 130 5.21 15.06 6.28
N GLY A 131 4.23 14.17 6.29
CA GLY A 131 2.82 14.48 6.20
C GLY A 131 2.01 13.49 7.01
N GLY A 132 0.69 13.66 7.00
CA GLY A 132 -0.21 12.78 7.73
C GLY A 132 -1.65 12.94 7.27
N ASN A 133 -2.51 12.06 7.80
CA ASN A 133 -3.95 12.04 7.51
C ASN A 133 -4.28 11.84 6.03
N ALA A 134 -3.46 11.09 5.29
CA ALA A 134 -3.80 10.69 3.93
C ALA A 134 -5.19 9.99 3.93
N HIS A 135 -6.11 10.48 3.10
CA HIS A 135 -7.51 10.05 3.02
C HIS A 135 -8.37 10.38 4.26
N ALA A 136 -7.97 11.35 5.09
CA ALA A 136 -8.73 11.79 6.26
C ALA A 136 -8.81 13.33 6.35
N ALA A 137 -9.68 13.84 7.22
CA ALA A 137 -9.80 15.27 7.46
C ALA A 137 -8.49 15.87 7.99
N ASN A 138 -8.25 17.15 7.65
CA ASN A 138 -7.02 17.87 7.98
C ASN A 138 -5.77 17.12 7.48
N GLU A 139 -5.79 16.67 6.22
CA GLU A 139 -4.58 16.21 5.53
C GLU A 139 -3.54 17.33 5.49
N TRP A 140 -2.29 17.00 5.80
CA TRP A 140 -1.23 17.99 5.94
C TRP A 140 0.12 17.48 5.43
N TYR A 141 0.95 18.44 5.03
CA TYR A 141 2.32 18.23 4.60
C TYR A 141 3.21 19.37 5.08
N VAL A 142 4.40 19.06 5.58
CA VAL A 142 5.34 20.08 6.07
C VAL A 142 6.07 20.73 4.89
N ILE A 143 5.94 22.04 4.76
CA ILE A 143 6.69 22.85 3.79
C ILE A 143 8.10 23.10 4.32
N GLU A 144 8.21 23.85 5.41
CA GLU A 144 9.48 24.18 6.06
C GLU A 144 9.77 23.19 7.21
N GLY A 145 10.81 22.38 7.03
CA GLY A 145 11.29 21.45 8.04
C GLY A 145 12.15 22.15 9.10
N ALA A 146 12.21 21.60 10.31
CA ALA A 146 13.08 22.08 11.38
C ALA A 146 13.72 20.92 12.16
N GLY A 147 15.02 21.00 12.41
CA GLY A 147 15.77 19.95 13.12
C GLY A 147 15.63 18.58 12.46
N LYS A 148 14.97 17.63 13.14
CA LYS A 148 14.75 16.26 12.65
C LYS A 148 13.48 16.10 11.80
N GLN A 149 12.70 17.17 11.61
CA GLN A 149 11.48 17.16 10.82
C GLN A 149 11.79 17.51 9.37
N PHE A 150 11.49 16.59 8.44
CA PHE A 150 11.70 16.84 7.02
C PHE A 150 10.50 17.54 6.39
N GLY A 151 10.77 18.64 5.70
CA GLY A 151 9.79 19.37 4.89
C GLY A 151 9.93 19.06 3.40
N MET A 152 9.28 19.89 2.58
CA MET A 152 9.20 19.74 1.13
C MET A 152 10.58 19.77 0.47
N ALA A 153 11.44 20.73 0.84
CA ALA A 153 12.79 20.83 0.29
C ALA A 153 13.65 19.58 0.57
N THR A 154 13.46 18.91 1.71
CA THR A 154 14.16 17.65 1.99
C THR A 154 13.57 16.51 1.15
N ALA A 155 12.26 16.46 0.93
CA ALA A 155 11.64 15.47 0.08
C ALA A 155 12.15 15.53 -1.37
N GLU A 156 12.24 16.74 -1.92
CA GLU A 156 12.81 16.98 -3.25
C GLU A 156 14.27 16.50 -3.32
N LYS A 157 15.08 16.87 -2.31
CA LYS A 157 16.48 16.43 -2.23
C LYS A 157 16.60 14.91 -2.17
N VAL A 158 15.75 14.22 -1.41
CA VAL A 158 15.76 12.76 -1.35
C VAL A 158 15.49 12.14 -2.73
N VAL A 159 14.50 12.64 -3.47
CA VAL A 159 14.21 12.13 -4.82
C VAL A 159 15.36 12.43 -5.78
N ALA A 160 15.89 13.65 -5.77
CA ALA A 160 17.03 14.03 -6.61
C ALA A 160 18.27 13.20 -6.29
N THR A 161 18.60 12.99 -5.01
CA THR A 161 19.73 12.18 -4.58
C THR A 161 19.55 10.71 -4.97
N ALA A 162 18.34 10.15 -4.88
CA ALA A 162 18.08 8.78 -5.33
C ALA A 162 18.33 8.59 -6.83
N LEU A 163 17.88 9.54 -7.65
CA LEU A 163 18.14 9.53 -9.09
C LEU A 163 19.63 9.72 -9.41
N TYR A 164 20.29 10.64 -8.71
CA TYR A 164 21.71 10.96 -8.91
C TYR A 164 22.63 9.78 -8.49
N ASN A 165 22.30 9.11 -7.38
CA ASN A 165 22.93 7.86 -6.95
C ASN A 165 22.69 6.73 -7.97
N TYR A 166 21.46 6.60 -8.47
CA TYR A 166 21.11 5.56 -9.44
C TYR A 166 21.87 5.73 -10.76
N ALA A 167 22.08 6.97 -11.19
CA ALA A 167 22.91 7.31 -12.34
C ALA A 167 24.42 7.13 -12.11
N GLY A 168 24.85 6.77 -10.89
CA GLY A 168 26.27 6.61 -10.54
C GLY A 168 27.05 7.93 -10.42
N LEU A 169 26.35 9.06 -10.39
CA LEU A 169 26.96 10.40 -10.41
C LEU A 169 27.43 10.88 -9.03
N ASN A 170 27.06 10.15 -7.96
CA ASN A 170 27.49 10.41 -6.58
C ASN A 170 28.64 9.49 -6.12
N GLY A 171 29.39 8.92 -7.05
CA GLY A 171 30.40 7.90 -6.77
C GLY A 171 29.81 6.51 -6.54
N PRO A 172 30.65 5.51 -6.25
CA PRO A 172 30.21 4.13 -6.05
C PRO A 172 29.37 4.00 -4.77
N ILE A 173 28.21 3.36 -4.88
CA ILE A 173 27.40 2.99 -3.72
C ILE A 173 28.17 1.93 -2.92
N PRO A 174 28.46 2.16 -1.62
CA PRO A 174 29.16 1.18 -0.79
C PRO A 174 28.41 -0.16 -0.76
N VAL A 175 29.10 -1.24 -1.08
CA VAL A 175 28.55 -2.59 -0.93
C VAL A 175 28.57 -2.92 0.55
N LYS A 176 27.39 -3.15 1.15
CA LYS A 176 27.31 -3.70 2.50
C LYS A 176 27.43 -5.21 2.42
N GLU A 177 28.36 -5.80 3.18
CA GLU A 177 28.38 -7.23 3.41
C GLU A 177 27.05 -7.65 4.04
N GLU A 178 26.39 -8.66 3.46
CA GLU A 178 25.22 -9.27 4.09
C GLU A 178 25.67 -9.85 5.44
N LYS A 179 25.09 -9.39 6.55
CA LYS A 179 25.15 -10.16 7.78
C LYS A 179 24.54 -11.52 7.47
N ALA A 180 25.32 -12.58 7.69
CA ALA A 180 24.85 -13.96 7.60
C ALA A 180 23.46 -14.06 8.26
N ALA A 181 22.48 -14.58 7.51
CA ALA A 181 21.13 -14.77 8.00
C ALA A 181 21.18 -15.59 9.30
N GLY A 182 20.96 -14.91 10.42
CA GLY A 182 20.79 -15.54 11.72
C GLY A 182 19.59 -16.47 11.65
N ALA A 183 19.82 -17.72 12.04
CA ALA A 183 18.86 -18.80 12.02
C ALA A 183 17.77 -18.63 13.08
N ASP A 184 16.82 -17.72 12.87
CA ASP A 184 15.63 -17.62 13.72
C ASP A 184 14.36 -17.82 12.87
N GLY A 185 13.95 -19.08 12.77
CA GLY A 185 12.60 -19.44 12.33
C GLY A 185 11.56 -19.02 13.37
N GLY A 186 10.36 -18.64 12.91
CA GLY A 186 9.24 -18.39 13.82
C GLY A 186 8.08 -17.66 13.15
N SER A 187 7.15 -18.46 12.62
CA SER A 187 5.69 -18.23 12.47
C SER A 187 5.18 -16.85 12.07
#